data_AF-A0A444ZW61-F1
#
_entry.id   AF-A0A444ZW61-F1
#
_cell.length_a   1.000
_cell.length_b   1.000
_cell.length_c   1.000
_cell.angle_alpha   90.00
_cell.angle_beta   90.00
_cell.angle_gamma   90.00
#
_symmetry.space_group_name_H-M   'P 1'
#
loop_
_entity.id
_entity.type
_entity.pdbx_description
1 polymer ?
#
loop_
_entity_poly.entity_id
_entity_poly.type
_entity_poly.pdbx_seq_one_letter_code
_entity_poly.pdbx_strand_id
1 'polypeptide(L)'
;MTCPFILAEACKTIHHLYQVHASIIQRGIEQDHLIISRFIFLSASFATTASYYTSVFDHILGPSPFLWNSLIGAHTKGSYFFDALSAFIRMKAHESLSDRYTYSSVIKACSSMCRSCEGKYLHGSALRCGG
;
A
#
# COMPACT_ATOMS: atom_id res chain seq x y z
N MET A 1 -0.33 2.57 21.88
CA MET A 1 0.65 3.43 21.19
C MET A 1 1.99 2.71 21.18
N THR A 2 2.23 1.84 20.19
CA THR A 2 3.50 1.13 20.03
C THR A 2 4.08 1.54 18.68
N CYS A 3 5.30 2.07 18.74
CA CYS A 3 5.96 2.85 17.71
C CYS A 3 6.27 2.03 16.43
N PRO A 4 6.08 2.57 15.21
CA PRO A 4 6.42 1.92 13.93
C PRO A 4 7.91 1.58 13.70
N PHE A 5 8.80 1.93 14.64
CA PHE A 5 10.25 2.00 14.39
C PHE A 5 11.03 0.67 14.53
N ILE A 6 10.57 -0.30 15.35
CA ILE A 6 11.45 -1.43 15.74
C ILE A 6 11.67 -2.48 14.63
N LEU A 7 10.81 -2.56 13.60
CA LEU A 7 11.12 -3.41 12.42
C LEU A 7 11.89 -2.66 11.32
N ALA A 8 11.91 -1.33 11.35
CA ALA A 8 12.61 -0.52 10.36
C ALA A 8 14.14 -0.52 10.56
N GLU A 9 14.63 -0.79 11.77
CA GLU A 9 16.09 -0.76 12.05
C GLU A 9 16.85 -2.02 11.57
N ALA A 10 16.17 -3.13 11.30
CA ALA A 10 16.84 -4.41 10.97
C ALA A 10 17.01 -4.67 9.46
N CYS A 11 16.12 -4.13 8.61
CA CYS A 11 16.27 -4.23 7.16
C CYS A 11 17.06 -3.03 6.65
N LYS A 12 18.21 -3.27 6.03
CA LYS A 12 19.04 -2.22 5.39
C LYS A 12 19.03 -2.32 3.87
N THR A 13 18.57 -3.44 3.34
CA THR A 13 18.58 -3.76 1.92
C THR A 13 17.32 -4.52 1.54
N ILE A 14 16.97 -4.48 0.25
CA ILE A 14 15.90 -5.30 -0.32
C ILE A 14 16.15 -6.80 -0.15
N HIS A 15 17.41 -7.23 -0.06
CA HIS A 15 17.77 -8.63 0.20
C HIS A 15 17.31 -9.09 1.59
N HIS A 16 17.52 -8.27 2.62
CA HIS A 16 17.02 -8.57 3.98
C HIS A 16 15.49 -8.64 4.00
N LEU A 17 14.79 -7.81 3.22
CA LEU A 17 13.33 -7.88 3.13
C LEU A 17 12.86 -9.26 2.62
N TYR A 18 13.51 -9.82 1.59
CA TYR A 18 13.19 -11.15 1.09
C TYR A 18 13.50 -12.25 2.11
N GLN A 19 14.60 -12.13 2.86
CA GLN A 19 14.93 -13.06 3.95
C GLN A 19 13.89 -13.02 5.08
N VAL A 20 13.40 -11.83 5.43
CA VAL A 20 12.31 -11.65 6.41
C VAL A 20 11.03 -12.31 5.90
N HIS A 21 10.66 -12.10 4.63
CA HIS A 21 9.48 -12.75 4.05
C HIS A 21 9.61 -14.28 4.07
N ALA A 22 10.75 -14.82 3.65
CA ALA A 22 11.03 -16.26 3.70
C ALA A 22 10.94 -16.80 5.15
N SER A 23 11.45 -16.05 6.12
CA SER A 23 11.38 -16.43 7.54
C SER A 23 9.95 -16.40 8.10
N ILE A 24 9.10 -15.49 7.64
CA ILE A 24 7.67 -15.43 7.99
C ILE A 24 6.98 -16.73 7.54
N ILE A 25 7.20 -17.13 6.28
CA ILE A 25 6.61 -18.34 5.69
C ILE A 25 7.14 -19.60 6.37
N GLN A 26 8.47 -19.72 6.53
CA GLN A 26 9.08 -20.91 7.14
C GLN A 26 8.60 -21.16 8.58
N ARG A 27 8.22 -20.11 9.29
CA ARG A 27 7.74 -20.18 10.67
C ARG A 27 6.22 -20.37 10.77
N GLY A 28 5.49 -20.37 9.65
CA GLY A 28 4.03 -20.55 9.63
C GLY A 28 3.27 -19.37 10.24
N ILE A 29 3.84 -18.16 10.21
CA ILE A 29 3.26 -16.94 10.81
C ILE A 29 2.80 -15.94 9.74
N GLU A 30 2.68 -16.38 8.50
CA GLU A 30 2.22 -15.57 7.37
C GLU A 30 0.76 -15.14 7.47
N GLN A 31 -0.03 -15.72 8.38
CA GLN A 31 -1.40 -15.30 8.66
C GLN A 31 -1.51 -14.32 9.85
N ASP A 32 -0.39 -13.91 10.47
CA ASP A 32 -0.44 -12.92 11.57
C ASP A 32 -0.62 -11.50 10.99
N HIS A 33 -1.80 -10.91 11.24
CA HIS A 33 -2.15 -9.58 10.69
C HIS A 33 -1.20 -8.48 11.17
N LEU A 34 -0.68 -8.55 12.39
CA LEU A 34 0.23 -7.55 12.91
C LEU A 34 1.59 -7.67 12.21
N ILE A 35 2.11 -8.88 12.03
CA ILE A 35 3.38 -9.11 11.34
C ILE A 35 3.28 -8.68 9.88
N ILE A 36 2.19 -9.03 9.20
CA ILE A 36 2.01 -8.72 7.77
C ILE A 36 1.77 -7.23 7.54
N SER A 37 1.00 -6.56 8.41
CA SER A 37 0.85 -5.10 8.33
C SER A 37 2.20 -4.39 8.37
N ARG A 38 3.10 -4.81 9.28
CA ARG A 38 4.45 -4.26 9.41
C ARG A 38 5.30 -4.61 8.20
N PHE A 39 5.20 -5.82 7.68
CA PHE A 39 5.89 -6.25 6.48
C PHE A 39 5.50 -5.39 5.25
N ILE A 40 4.21 -5.10 5.06
CA ILE A 40 3.71 -4.25 3.98
C ILE A 40 4.33 -2.84 4.05
N PHE A 41 4.32 -2.21 5.23
CA PHE A 41 4.93 -0.88 5.42
C PHE A 41 6.44 -0.89 5.16
N LEU A 42 7.12 -1.94 5.61
CA LEU A 42 8.55 -2.11 5.40
C LEU A 42 8.85 -2.27 3.91
N SER A 43 8.14 -3.17 3.22
CA SER A 43 8.28 -3.41 1.78
C SER A 43 8.07 -2.13 0.98
N ALA A 44 6.99 -1.40 1.24
CA ALA A 44 6.69 -0.14 0.56
C ALA A 44 7.79 0.93 0.73
N SER A 45 8.64 0.81 1.76
CA SER A 45 9.76 1.73 2.01
C SER A 45 11.05 1.34 1.25
N PHE A 46 11.16 0.12 0.72
CA PHE A 46 12.35 -0.38 -0.01
C PHE A 46 12.27 -0.21 -1.53
N ALA A 47 11.44 0.70 -2.03
CA ALA A 47 11.15 0.87 -3.45
C ALA A 47 10.71 -0.43 -4.15
N THR A 48 10.14 -1.39 -3.40
CA THR A 48 9.52 -2.58 -3.99
C THR A 48 8.28 -2.19 -4.78
N THR A 49 7.98 -2.95 -5.83
CA THR A 49 6.74 -2.77 -6.59
C THR A 49 5.51 -3.00 -5.71
N ALA A 50 4.44 -2.23 -5.96
CA ALA A 50 3.15 -2.42 -5.30
C ALA A 50 2.65 -3.87 -5.37
N SER A 51 2.90 -4.54 -6.50
CA SER A 51 2.52 -5.94 -6.72
C SER A 51 3.07 -6.90 -5.65
N TYR A 52 4.28 -6.68 -5.14
CA TYR A 52 4.93 -7.61 -4.22
C TYR A 52 4.27 -7.62 -2.83
N TYR A 53 4.09 -6.46 -2.19
CA TYR A 53 3.41 -6.45 -0.90
C TYR A 53 1.90 -6.67 -1.03
N THR A 54 1.31 -6.41 -2.20
CA THR A 54 -0.09 -6.77 -2.48
C THR A 54 -0.26 -8.28 -2.56
N SER A 55 0.66 -9.00 -3.22
CA SER A 55 0.57 -10.47 -3.26
C SER A 55 0.70 -11.09 -1.88
N VAL A 56 1.55 -10.53 -1.00
CA VAL A 56 1.64 -10.98 0.40
C VAL A 56 0.34 -10.74 1.15
N PHE A 57 -0.31 -9.58 0.95
CA PHE A 57 -1.62 -9.30 1.51
C PHE A 57 -2.69 -10.27 0.97
N ASP A 58 -2.67 -10.59 -0.32
CA ASP A 58 -3.66 -11.45 -0.98
C ASP A 58 -3.66 -12.89 -0.46
N HIS A 59 -2.58 -13.32 0.20
CA HIS A 59 -2.49 -14.62 0.88
C HIS A 59 -3.15 -14.64 2.27
N ILE A 60 -3.64 -13.51 2.79
CA ILE A 60 -4.25 -13.42 4.12
C ILE A 60 -5.72 -13.82 4.07
N LEU A 61 -6.10 -14.73 4.95
CA LEU A 61 -7.49 -15.13 5.14
C LEU A 61 -8.19 -14.16 6.10
N GLY A 62 -9.29 -13.56 5.66
CA GLY A 62 -10.12 -12.68 6.49
C GLY A 62 -9.39 -11.41 6.99
N PRO A 63 -8.78 -10.59 6.12
CA PRO A 63 -7.98 -9.43 6.51
C PRO A 63 -8.77 -8.44 7.38
N SER A 64 -8.16 -8.01 8.49
CA SER A 64 -8.78 -7.06 9.41
C SER A 64 -8.81 -5.63 8.84
N PRO A 65 -9.69 -4.74 9.33
CA PRO A 65 -9.72 -3.33 8.92
C PRO A 65 -8.36 -2.63 9.02
N PHE A 66 -7.59 -2.97 10.06
CA PHE A 66 -6.24 -2.45 10.25
C PHE A 66 -5.27 -2.87 9.13
N LEU A 67 -5.37 -4.12 8.69
CA LEU A 67 -4.51 -4.65 7.62
C LEU A 67 -4.87 -4.02 6.26
N TRP A 68 -6.17 -3.85 5.98
CA TRP A 68 -6.64 -3.10 4.82
C TRP A 68 -6.12 -1.65 4.81
N ASN A 69 -6.21 -0.96 5.94
CA ASN A 69 -5.69 0.40 6.08
C ASN A 69 -4.17 0.46 5.86
N SER A 70 -3.45 -0.59 6.26
CA SER A 70 -2.00 -0.71 6.01
C SER A 70 -1.68 -0.82 4.52
N LEU A 71 -2.42 -1.65 3.79
CA LEU A 71 -2.28 -1.79 2.33
C LEU A 71 -2.62 -0.49 1.59
N ILE A 72 -3.76 0.12 1.89
CA ILE A 72 -4.20 1.38 1.28
C ILE A 72 -3.20 2.49 1.58
N GLY A 73 -2.72 2.59 2.83
CA GLY A 73 -1.70 3.56 3.22
C GLY A 73 -0.38 3.38 2.48
N ALA A 74 0.07 2.13 2.29
CA ALA A 74 1.27 1.82 1.53
C ALA A 74 1.14 2.25 0.06
N HIS A 75 0.02 1.94 -0.60
CA HIS A 75 -0.26 2.38 -1.96
C HIS A 75 -0.27 3.91 -2.09
N THR A 76 -1.00 4.61 -1.20
CA THR A 76 -1.07 6.08 -1.23
C THR A 76 0.29 6.73 -1.00
N LYS A 77 1.13 6.17 -0.11
CA LYS A 77 2.50 6.67 0.11
C LYS A 77 3.41 6.45 -1.10
N GLY A 78 3.25 5.32 -1.79
CA GLY A 78 3.98 4.99 -3.02
C GLY A 78 3.43 5.65 -4.29
N SER A 79 2.43 6.53 -4.18
CA SER A 79 1.71 7.14 -5.32
C SER A 79 1.01 6.14 -6.25
N TYR A 80 0.73 4.93 -5.75
CA TYR A 80 -0.05 3.89 -6.43
C TYR A 80 -1.55 4.12 -6.21
N PHE A 81 -2.06 5.25 -6.69
CA PHE A 81 -3.40 5.73 -6.34
C PHE A 81 -4.53 4.83 -6.86
N PHE A 82 -4.36 4.22 -8.03
CA PHE A 82 -5.31 3.24 -8.56
C PHE A 82 -5.36 1.98 -7.70
N ASP A 83 -4.21 1.48 -7.27
CA ASP A 83 -4.12 0.31 -6.39
C ASP A 83 -4.72 0.61 -5.01
N ALA A 84 -4.53 1.83 -4.48
CA ALA A 84 -5.17 2.29 -3.24
C ALA A 84 -6.70 2.27 -3.34
N LEU A 85 -7.26 2.75 -4.46
CA LEU A 85 -8.70 2.75 -4.70
C LEU A 85 -9.22 1.31 -4.89
N SER A 86 -8.50 0.49 -5.65
CA SER A 86 -8.83 -0.93 -5.85
C SER A 86 -8.88 -1.69 -4.52
N ALA A 87 -7.87 -1.49 -3.65
CA ALA A 87 -7.84 -2.07 -2.32
C ALA A 87 -9.03 -1.62 -1.44
N PHE A 88 -9.42 -0.33 -1.52
CA PHE A 88 -10.61 0.16 -0.81
C PHE A 88 -11.91 -0.51 -1.29
N ILE A 89 -12.08 -0.66 -2.61
CA ILE A 89 -13.24 -1.33 -3.20
C ILE A 89 -13.28 -2.79 -2.74
N ARG A 90 -12.13 -3.49 -2.77
CA ARG A 90 -12.00 -4.86 -2.27
C ARG A 90 -12.35 -4.97 -0.78
N MET A 91 -11.91 -4.02 0.05
CA MET A 91 -12.26 -3.96 1.47
C MET A 91 -13.78 -3.86 1.69
N LYS A 92 -14.46 -3.01 0.92
CA LYS A 92 -15.93 -2.86 0.99
C LYS A 92 -16.66 -4.13 0.59
N ALA A 93 -16.17 -4.83 -0.43
CA ALA A 93 -16.73 -6.11 -0.87
C ALA A 93 -16.56 -7.23 0.18
N HIS A 94 -15.57 -7.11 1.08
CA HIS A 94 -15.38 -8.02 2.21
C HIS A 94 -16.18 -7.62 3.47
N GLU A 95 -17.13 -6.68 3.34
CA GLU A 95 -17.93 -6.14 4.45
C GLU A 95 -17.10 -5.59 5.62
N SER A 96 -15.82 -5.28 5.39
CA SER A 96 -14.91 -4.77 6.40
C SER A 96 -15.21 -3.30 6.69
N LEU A 97 -15.26 -2.94 7.99
CA LEU A 97 -15.54 -1.58 8.44
C LEU A 97 -14.45 -0.61 7.97
N SER A 98 -14.84 0.36 7.15
CA SER A 98 -14.01 1.52 6.81
C SER A 98 -14.04 2.54 7.94
N ASP A 99 -12.89 3.11 8.33
CA ASP A 99 -12.81 4.22 9.27
C ASP A 99 -12.50 5.55 8.56
N ARG A 100 -12.45 6.65 9.33
CA ARG A 100 -12.12 7.99 8.79
C ARG A 100 -10.75 8.00 8.11
N TYR A 101 -9.81 7.18 8.56
CA TYR A 101 -8.46 7.09 8.01
C TYR A 101 -8.50 6.48 6.61
N THR A 102 -9.31 5.43 6.40
CA THR A 102 -9.54 4.84 5.09
C THR A 102 -10.05 5.87 4.09
N TYR A 103 -11.10 6.62 4.44
CA TYR A 103 -11.68 7.63 3.56
C TYR A 103 -10.69 8.76 3.22
N SER A 104 -9.91 9.24 4.20
CA SER A 104 -8.89 10.28 3.97
C SER A 104 -7.82 9.82 2.97
N SER A 105 -7.32 8.59 3.11
CA SER A 105 -6.35 8.02 2.17
C SER A 105 -6.90 7.88 0.75
N VAL A 106 -8.16 7.48 0.60
CA VAL A 106 -8.83 7.36 -0.70
C VAL A 106 -9.09 8.72 -1.33
N ILE A 107 -9.58 9.71 -0.58
CA ILE A 107 -9.81 11.08 -1.08
C ILE A 107 -8.50 11.70 -1.57
N LYS A 108 -7.39 11.48 -0.85
CA LYS A 108 -6.06 11.92 -1.27
C LYS A 108 -5.64 11.24 -2.58
N ALA A 109 -5.88 9.94 -2.71
CA ALA A 109 -5.59 9.21 -3.93
C ALA A 109 -6.40 9.75 -5.14
N CYS A 110 -7.72 9.94 -4.97
CA CYS A 110 -8.58 10.50 -6.01
C CYS A 110 -8.15 11.92 -6.41
N SER A 111 -7.87 12.78 -5.43
CA SER A 111 -7.41 14.16 -5.69
C SER A 111 -6.10 14.17 -6.49
N SER A 112 -5.14 13.32 -6.15
CA SER A 112 -3.87 13.20 -6.87
C SER A 112 -4.06 12.70 -8.31
N MET A 113 -4.96 11.73 -8.52
CA MET A 113 -5.29 11.25 -9.87
C MET A 113 -5.91 12.34 -10.74
N CYS A 114 -6.86 13.11 -10.21
CA CYS A 114 -7.46 14.24 -10.94
C CYS A 114 -6.40 15.25 -11.36
N ARG A 115 -5.51 15.65 -10.44
CA ARG A 115 -4.40 16.57 -10.74
C ARG A 115 -3.46 16.04 -11.82
N SER A 116 -3.17 14.73 -11.81
CA SER A 116 -2.36 14.11 -12.86
C SER A 116 -3.04 14.13 -14.23
N CYS A 117 -4.35 13.89 -14.28
CA CYS A 117 -5.15 13.99 -15.51
C CYS A 117 -5.16 15.41 -16.07
N GLU A 118 -5.39 16.42 -15.22
CA GLU A 118 -5.35 17.83 -15.60
C GLU A 118 -3.97 18.25 -16.12
N GLY A 119 -2.90 17.83 -15.44
CA GLY A 119 -1.52 18.10 -15.87
C GLY A 119 -1.20 17.52 -17.25
N LYS A 120 -1.66 16.29 -17.54
CA LYS A 120 -1.50 15.68 -18.87
C LYS A 120 -2.30 16.43 -19.95
N TYR A 121 -3.52 16.84 -19.65
CA TYR A 121 -4.35 17.62 -20.55
C TYR A 121 -3.72 18.97 -20.89
N LEU A 122 -3.24 19.70 -19.89
CA LEU A 122 -2.57 20.99 -20.07
C LEU A 122 -1.26 20.84 -20.84
N HIS A 123 -0.44 19.84 -20.52
CA HIS A 123 0.81 19.57 -21.23
C HIS A 123 0.55 19.26 -22.72
N GLY A 124 -0.42 18.40 -23.02
CA GLY A 124 -0.80 18.08 -24.41
C GLY A 124 -1.47 19.25 -25.14
N SER A 125 -2.07 20.21 -24.43
CA SER A 125 -2.62 21.44 -25.03
C SER A 125 -1.51 22.45 -25.31
N ALA A 126 -0.54 22.62 -24.41
CA ALA A 126 0.61 23.49 -24.60
C ALA A 126 1.48 23.05 -25.79
N LEU A 127 1.69 21.75 -25.98
CA LEU A 127 2.42 21.21 -27.14
C LEU A 127 1.68 21.44 -28.48
N ARG A 128 0.35 21.55 -28.45
CA ARG A 128 -0.46 21.79 -29.66
C ARG A 128 -0.57 23.27 -30.03
N CYS A 129 -0.44 24.18 -29.06
CA CYS A 129 -0.49 25.62 -29.29
C CYS A 129 0.90 26.28 -29.46
N GLY A 130 1.99 25.50 -29.43
CA GLY A 130 3.37 25.97 -29.53
C GLY A 130 4.12 25.53 -30.79
N GLY A 131 3.42 25.17 -31.87
CA GLY A 131 3.99 24.82 -33.17
C GLY A 131 3.61 25.82 -34.25
#